data_AF-W7YGJ0-F1
#
_entry.id   AF-W7YGJ0-F1
#
_cell.length_a   1.000
_cell.length_b   1.000
_cell.length_c   1.000
_cell.angle_alpha   90.00
_cell.angle_beta   90.00
_cell.angle_gamma   90.00
#
_symmetry.space_group_name_H-M   'P 1'
#
loop_
_entity.id
_entity.type
_entity.pdbx_description
1 polymer ?
#
loop_
_entity_poly.entity_id
_entity_poly.type
_entity_poly.pdbx_seq_one_letter_code
_entity_poly.pdbx_strand_id
1 'polypeptide(L)'
;MAFGLGVVILAAAGVLAWKNTKLLAEKREYIGPKISTFLYTVLTTNQISEEDKVTHIPLFHITFKHEQQQLHAYLCRVIGDEKGELKLEHAASIMDRKLSETLSKDLLIAAVPHYEVVLFEEEKRTVARLDAHTKQQLMV
;
A
#
# COMPACT_ATOMS: atom_id res chain seq x y z
N MET A 1 43.52 -29.23 3.66
CA MET A 1 42.74 -28.65 4.76
C MET A 1 41.93 -27.47 4.20
N ALA A 2 40.70 -27.71 3.72
CA ALA A 2 39.85 -26.66 3.16
C ALA A 2 38.37 -26.97 3.47
N PHE A 3 38.00 -26.91 4.75
CA PHE A 3 36.62 -27.13 5.22
C PHE A 3 36.27 -26.14 6.34
N GLY A 4 36.48 -24.84 6.12
CA GLY A 4 36.28 -23.81 7.15
C GLY A 4 35.50 -22.57 6.71
N LEU A 5 34.94 -22.53 5.50
CA LEU A 5 34.27 -21.35 4.95
C LEU A 5 32.82 -21.60 4.47
N GLY A 6 32.31 -22.82 4.61
CA GLY A 6 30.94 -23.19 4.17
C GLY A 6 29.84 -22.98 5.21
N VAL A 7 30.18 -22.77 6.49
CA VAL A 7 29.20 -22.84 7.59
C VAL A 7 28.58 -21.48 7.96
N VAL A 8 29.19 -20.35 7.57
CA VAL A 8 28.69 -19.01 7.94
C VAL A 8 27.54 -18.55 7.04
N ILE A 9 27.42 -19.07 5.82
CA ILE A 9 26.42 -18.61 4.84
C ILE A 9 25.02 -19.21 5.10
N LEU A 10 24.93 -20.39 5.71
CA LEU A 10 23.64 -21.04 6.00
C LEU A 10 22.87 -20.42 7.17
N ALA A 11 23.54 -19.68 8.07
CA ALA A 11 22.87 -19.04 9.21
C ALA A 11 22.07 -17.78 8.81
N ALA A 12 22.51 -17.04 7.79
CA ALA A 12 21.87 -15.79 7.38
C ALA A 12 20.52 -16.03 6.65
N ALA A 13 20.41 -17.10 5.86
CA ALA A 13 19.18 -17.45 5.16
C ALA A 13 18.07 -17.93 6.12
N GLY A 14 18.43 -18.58 7.23
CA GLY A 14 17.47 -19.01 8.26
C GLY A 14 16.81 -17.86 9.01
N VAL A 15 17.55 -16.77 9.27
CA VAL A 15 17.04 -15.60 10.02
C VAL A 15 16.05 -14.76 9.18
N LEU A 16 16.28 -14.64 7.87
CA LEU A 16 15.35 -13.94 6.97
C LEU A 16 14.04 -14.72 6.76
N ALA A 17 14.11 -16.05 6.66
CA ALA A 17 12.92 -16.88 6.55
C ALA A 17 12.05 -16.85 7.83
N TRP A 18 12.67 -16.81 9.03
CA TRP A 18 11.92 -16.84 10.29
C TRP A 18 11.13 -15.55 10.57
N LYS A 19 11.58 -14.39 10.07
CA LYS A 19 10.82 -13.13 10.18
C LYS A 19 9.55 -13.13 9.31
N ASN A 20 9.56 -13.82 8.17
CA ASN A 20 8.37 -13.94 7.31
C ASN A 20 7.32 -14.88 7.92
N THR A 21 7.74 -15.94 8.62
CA THR A 21 6.80 -16.92 9.18
C THR A 21 6.06 -16.39 10.41
N LYS A 22 6.67 -15.50 11.21
CA LYS A 22 6.01 -14.93 12.41
C LYS A 22 4.92 -13.91 12.07
N LEU A 23 5.02 -13.23 10.92
CA LEU A 23 3.97 -12.33 10.40
C LEU A 23 2.70 -13.08 9.96
N LEU A 24 2.79 -14.36 9.60
CA LEU A 24 1.60 -15.17 9.24
C LEU A 24 0.89 -15.80 10.45
N ALA A 25 1.57 -15.96 11.59
CA ALA A 25 1.02 -16.68 12.74
C ALA A 25 0.15 -15.80 13.66
N GLU A 26 0.16 -14.48 13.48
CA GLU A 26 -0.53 -13.53 14.36
C GLU A 26 -1.73 -12.84 13.68
N LYS A 27 -2.32 -13.49 12.66
CA LYS A 27 -3.62 -13.09 12.13
C LYS A 27 -4.71 -13.46 13.12
N ARG A 28 -4.95 -12.53 14.04
CA ARG A 28 -6.12 -12.47 14.91
C ARG A 28 -7.37 -12.79 14.09
N GLU A 29 -8.19 -13.65 14.67
CA GLU A 29 -9.46 -14.12 14.16
C GLU A 29 -10.41 -12.95 13.89
N TYR A 30 -10.56 -12.59 12.62
CA TYR A 30 -11.66 -11.75 12.16
C TYR A 30 -12.93 -12.63 12.08
N ILE A 31 -13.90 -12.37 12.94
CA ILE A 31 -15.24 -12.99 12.90
C ILE A 31 -16.07 -12.22 11.85
N GLY A 32 -15.78 -12.48 10.59
CA GLY A 32 -16.57 -12.05 9.44
C GLY A 32 -16.35 -13.06 8.31
N PRO A 33 -17.07 -12.96 7.17
CA PRO A 33 -16.92 -13.91 6.08
C PRO A 33 -15.45 -14.09 5.75
N LYS A 34 -15.03 -15.36 5.61
CA LYS A 34 -13.64 -15.82 5.43
C LYS A 34 -13.10 -15.30 4.10
N ILE A 35 -12.81 -14.01 3.99
CA ILE A 35 -12.14 -13.42 2.83
C ILE A 35 -10.68 -13.84 2.95
N SER A 36 -10.32 -14.88 2.20
CA SER A 36 -9.03 -15.56 2.32
C SER A 36 -7.85 -14.68 1.92
N THR A 37 -8.08 -13.58 1.19
CA THR A 37 -7.09 -12.51 0.94
C THR A 37 -7.86 -11.24 0.56
N PHE A 38 -7.62 -10.13 1.27
CA PHE A 38 -8.08 -8.81 0.84
C PHE A 38 -7.19 -8.30 -0.26
N LEU A 39 -7.79 -7.61 -1.21
CA LEU A 39 -7.13 -7.31 -2.46
C LEU A 39 -7.22 -5.83 -2.75
N TYR A 40 -6.18 -5.31 -3.39
CA TYR A 40 -5.90 -3.89 -3.43
C TYR A 40 -5.65 -3.43 -4.85
N THR A 41 -5.92 -2.15 -5.10
CA THR A 41 -5.67 -1.53 -6.41
C THR A 41 -5.30 -0.06 -6.26
N VAL A 42 -4.75 0.51 -7.32
CA VAL A 42 -4.53 1.95 -7.44
C VAL A 42 -5.37 2.48 -8.59
N LEU A 43 -6.44 3.20 -8.27
CA LEU A 43 -7.32 3.83 -9.25
C LEU A 43 -6.82 5.24 -9.54
N THR A 44 -6.55 5.57 -10.80
CA THR A 44 -6.29 6.94 -11.23
C THR A 44 -7.46 7.43 -12.07
N THR A 45 -8.12 8.51 -11.63
CA THR A 45 -9.32 9.03 -12.30
C THR A 45 -9.44 10.55 -12.11
N ASN A 46 -10.19 11.20 -13.00
CA ASN A 46 -10.59 12.61 -12.82
C ASN A 46 -11.77 12.75 -11.84
N GLN A 47 -12.62 11.73 -11.72
CA GLN A 47 -13.76 11.66 -10.79
C GLN A 47 -14.01 10.21 -10.40
N ILE A 48 -14.20 9.94 -9.10
CA ILE A 48 -14.61 8.61 -8.63
C ILE A 48 -16.12 8.48 -8.81
N SER A 49 -16.58 7.43 -9.49
CA SER A 49 -18.02 7.20 -9.66
C SER A 49 -18.64 6.68 -8.37
N GLU A 50 -19.95 6.83 -8.21
CA GLU A 50 -20.66 6.23 -7.06
C GLU A 50 -20.57 4.70 -7.08
N GLU A 51 -20.50 4.09 -8.27
CA GLU A 51 -20.30 2.64 -8.43
C GLU A 51 -18.91 2.21 -7.93
N ASP A 52 -17.86 2.99 -8.24
CA ASP A 52 -16.51 2.72 -7.74
C ASP A 52 -16.46 2.75 -6.22
N LYS A 53 -17.19 3.65 -5.56
CA LYS A 53 -17.22 3.77 -4.09
C LYS A 53 -17.84 2.56 -3.39
N VAL A 54 -18.67 1.78 -4.09
CA VAL A 54 -19.31 0.59 -3.54
C VAL A 54 -18.31 -0.56 -3.41
N THR A 55 -17.42 -0.71 -4.39
CA THR A 55 -16.46 -1.81 -4.47
C THR A 55 -15.04 -1.41 -4.08
N HIS A 56 -14.71 -0.12 -4.07
CA HIS A 56 -13.38 0.39 -3.77
C HIS A 56 -13.41 1.31 -2.54
N ILE A 57 -12.86 0.81 -1.43
CA ILE A 57 -12.66 1.61 -0.21
C ILE A 57 -11.30 2.32 -0.31
N PRO A 58 -11.26 3.66 -0.41
CA PRO A 58 -10.01 4.40 -0.47
C PRO A 58 -9.31 4.42 0.90
N LEU A 59 -8.06 3.98 0.96
CA LEU A 59 -7.19 4.00 2.14
C LEU A 59 -6.29 5.25 2.16
N PHE A 60 -5.87 5.71 0.99
CA PHE A 60 -5.03 6.89 0.81
C PHE A 60 -5.32 7.52 -0.55
N HIS A 61 -5.42 8.85 -0.61
CA HIS A 61 -5.63 9.55 -1.87
C HIS A 61 -4.63 10.67 -2.08
N ILE A 62 -4.26 10.90 -3.33
CA ILE A 62 -3.53 12.11 -3.75
C ILE A 62 -4.29 12.80 -4.86
N THR A 63 -4.22 14.13 -4.86
CA THR A 63 -4.69 14.99 -5.93
C THR A 63 -3.48 15.68 -6.53
N PHE A 64 -3.32 15.64 -7.85
CA PHE A 64 -2.17 16.20 -8.54
C PHE A 64 -2.56 16.85 -9.86
N LYS A 65 -1.75 17.81 -10.30
CA LYS A 65 -1.88 18.43 -11.62
C LYS A 65 -1.31 17.50 -12.68
N HIS A 66 -2.07 17.26 -13.73
CA HIS A 66 -1.56 16.63 -14.95
C HIS A 66 -2.01 17.47 -16.14
N GLU A 67 -1.03 18.05 -16.84
CA GLU A 67 -1.28 18.99 -17.94
C GLU A 67 -2.14 20.18 -17.49
N GLN A 68 -3.40 20.25 -17.95
CA GLN A 68 -4.37 21.30 -17.61
C GLN A 68 -5.49 20.81 -16.68
N GLN A 69 -5.42 19.57 -16.19
CA GLN A 69 -6.46 18.95 -15.38
C GLN A 69 -5.94 18.53 -14.01
N GLN A 70 -6.87 18.39 -13.07
CA GLN A 70 -6.61 17.76 -11.79
C GLN A 70 -6.99 16.28 -11.89
N LEU A 71 -6.06 15.43 -11.50
CA LEU A 71 -6.28 13.99 -11.40
C LEU A 71 -6.15 13.54 -9.96
N HIS A 72 -6.84 12.45 -9.67
CA HIS A 72 -6.82 11.80 -8.38
C HIS A 72 -6.24 10.40 -8.54
N ALA A 73 -5.38 9.99 -7.62
CA ALA A 73 -4.99 8.60 -7.46
C ALA A 73 -5.42 8.11 -6.07
N TYR A 74 -6.04 6.94 -6.03
CA TYR A 74 -6.56 6.31 -4.82
C TYR A 74 -5.93 4.94 -4.65
N LEU A 75 -5.32 4.70 -3.50
CA LEU A 75 -5.02 3.34 -3.04
C LEU A 75 -6.29 2.79 -2.39
N CYS A 76 -6.86 1.74 -2.97
CA CYS A 76 -8.14 1.18 -2.53
C CYS A 76 -8.02 -0.27 -2.07
N ARG A 77 -8.81 -0.63 -1.05
CA ARG A 77 -9.18 -2.02 -0.76
C ARG A 77 -10.43 -2.36 -1.58
N VAL A 78 -10.35 -3.44 -2.35
CA VAL A 78 -11.44 -3.96 -3.17
C VAL A 78 -12.32 -4.87 -2.33
N ILE A 79 -13.64 -4.69 -2.43
CA ILE A 79 -14.67 -5.55 -1.87
C ILE A 79 -15.42 -6.21 -3.02
N GLY A 80 -15.27 -7.54 -3.16
CA GLY A 80 -15.96 -8.31 -4.18
C GLY A 80 -15.17 -9.54 -4.63
N ASP A 81 -15.64 -10.18 -5.70
CA ASP A 81 -15.01 -11.32 -6.37
C ASP A 81 -14.32 -10.88 -7.69
N GLU A 82 -13.98 -9.59 -7.78
CA GLU A 82 -13.48 -8.97 -9.00
C GLU A 82 -12.00 -9.27 -9.19
N LYS A 83 -11.71 -10.12 -10.19
CA LYS A 83 -10.36 -10.53 -10.59
C LYS A 83 -9.49 -9.34 -11.00
N GLY A 84 -8.62 -8.89 -10.10
CA GLY A 84 -7.67 -7.81 -10.39
C GLY A 84 -7.08 -7.23 -9.12
N GLU A 85 -6.19 -7.98 -8.48
CA GLU A 85 -6.19 -7.94 -7.03
C GLU A 85 -4.75 -7.98 -6.51
N LEU A 86 -4.10 -6.82 -6.54
CA LEU A 86 -2.72 -6.67 -6.07
C LEU A 86 -2.66 -6.94 -4.57
N LYS A 87 -1.52 -7.47 -4.12
CA LYS A 87 -1.16 -7.40 -2.70
C LYS A 87 -1.00 -5.94 -2.29
N LEU A 88 -1.34 -5.64 -1.03
CA LEU A 88 -1.19 -4.28 -0.46
C LEU A 88 0.18 -3.68 -0.75
N GLU A 89 1.26 -4.44 -0.59
CA GLU A 89 2.62 -3.97 -0.83
C GLU A 89 2.87 -3.52 -2.28
N HIS A 90 2.31 -4.25 -3.25
CA HIS A 90 2.44 -3.89 -4.66
C HIS A 90 1.63 -2.63 -4.99
N ALA A 91 0.37 -2.55 -4.53
CA ALA A 91 -0.45 -1.36 -4.71
C ALA A 91 0.18 -0.13 -4.03
N ALA A 92 0.72 -0.32 -2.81
CA ALA A 92 1.42 0.72 -2.08
C ALA A 92 2.70 1.19 -2.79
N SER A 93 3.44 0.29 -3.43
CA SER A 93 4.64 0.63 -4.22
C SER A 93 4.28 1.48 -5.44
N ILE A 94 3.20 1.13 -6.15
CA ILE A 94 2.69 1.93 -7.28
C ILE A 94 2.29 3.33 -6.80
N MET A 95 1.56 3.39 -5.67
CA MET A 95 1.13 4.66 -5.08
C MET A 95 2.32 5.52 -4.62
N ASP A 96 3.32 4.91 -3.99
CA ASP A 96 4.53 5.59 -3.53
C ASP A 96 5.35 6.15 -4.69
N ARG A 97 5.47 5.39 -5.79
CA ARG A 97 6.10 5.89 -7.02
C ARG A 97 5.34 7.09 -7.59
N LYS A 98 4.00 7.01 -7.64
CA LYS A 98 3.18 8.12 -8.14
C LYS A 98 3.28 9.36 -7.25
N LEU A 99 3.29 9.18 -5.93
CA LEU A 99 3.51 10.25 -4.96
C LEU A 99 4.89 10.90 -5.17
N SER A 100 5.95 10.09 -5.30
CA SER A 100 7.31 10.58 -5.56
C SER A 100 7.42 11.35 -6.88
N GLU A 101 6.81 10.85 -7.95
CA GLU A 101 6.77 11.51 -9.26
C GLU A 101 6.02 12.85 -9.22
N THR A 102 4.96 12.95 -8.41
CA THR A 102 4.16 14.18 -8.30
C THR A 102 4.81 15.21 -7.38
N LEU A 103 5.43 14.78 -6.28
CA LEU A 103 6.21 15.64 -5.40
C LEU A 103 7.46 16.20 -6.10
N SER A 104 8.25 15.37 -6.77
CA SER A 104 9.48 15.81 -7.45
C SER A 104 9.25 16.82 -8.58
N LYS A 105 8.03 16.90 -9.10
CA LYS A 105 7.63 17.85 -10.15
C LYS A 105 6.82 19.03 -9.63
N ASP A 106 6.63 19.14 -8.32
CA ASP A 106 5.77 20.14 -7.68
C ASP A 106 4.33 20.16 -8.26
N LEU A 107 3.82 18.96 -8.58
CA LEU A 107 2.49 18.76 -9.14
C LEU A 107 1.47 18.32 -8.10
N LEU A 108 1.91 17.95 -6.90
CA LEU A 108 1.02 17.50 -5.83
C LEU A 108 0.19 18.69 -5.32
N ILE A 109 -1.13 18.52 -5.29
CA ILE A 109 -2.08 19.49 -4.73
C ILE A 109 -2.44 19.11 -3.29
N ALA A 110 -2.75 17.82 -3.07
CA ALA A 110 -3.15 17.31 -1.77
C ALA A 110 -2.80 15.83 -1.64
N ALA A 111 -2.55 15.39 -0.41
CA ALA A 111 -2.50 13.98 -0.03
C ALA A 111 -3.30 13.80 1.26
N VAL A 112 -4.18 12.80 1.30
CA VAL A 112 -5.08 12.59 2.42
C VAL A 112 -5.13 11.11 2.77
N PRO A 113 -4.78 10.77 4.02
CA PRO A 113 -4.97 9.43 4.56
C PRO A 113 -6.41 9.23 5.06
N HIS A 114 -6.98 8.05 4.83
CA HIS A 114 -8.29 7.64 5.31
C HIS A 114 -8.15 6.60 6.44
N TYR A 115 -7.76 7.05 7.63
CA TYR A 115 -7.52 6.16 8.78
C TYR A 115 -8.81 5.54 9.33
N GLU A 116 -9.96 6.16 9.08
CA GLU A 116 -11.28 5.76 9.56
C GLU A 116 -11.80 4.44 8.93
N VAL A 117 -11.28 4.05 7.77
CA VAL A 117 -11.67 2.83 7.04
C VAL A 117 -10.63 1.72 7.08
N VAL A 118 -9.48 1.98 7.74
CA VAL A 118 -8.40 1.01 7.93
C VAL A 118 -8.87 -0.10 8.87
N LEU A 119 -8.70 -1.36 8.45
CA LEU A 119 -9.08 -2.54 9.23
C LEU A 119 -7.87 -3.31 9.74
N PHE A 120 -6.77 -3.31 8.99
CA PHE A 120 -5.59 -4.13 9.29
C PHE A 120 -4.37 -3.30 9.68
N GLU A 121 -3.50 -3.88 10.50
CA GLU A 121 -2.25 -3.22 10.92
C GLU A 121 -1.32 -2.95 9.73
N GLU A 122 -1.33 -3.80 8.71
CA GLU A 122 -0.56 -3.61 7.48
C GLU A 122 -1.06 -2.39 6.68
N GLU A 123 -2.37 -2.19 6.60
CA GLU A 123 -2.97 -1.01 5.97
C GLU A 123 -2.59 0.25 6.75
N LYS A 124 -2.71 0.21 8.08
CA LYS A 124 -2.34 1.32 8.97
C LYS A 124 -0.89 1.75 8.77
N ARG A 125 0.04 0.78 8.75
CA ARG A 125 1.46 1.03 8.49
C ARG A 125 1.69 1.62 7.10
N THR A 126 0.97 1.13 6.11
CA THR A 126 1.07 1.61 4.72
C THR A 126 0.60 3.06 4.59
N VAL A 127 -0.58 3.38 5.12
CA VAL A 127 -1.15 4.73 5.11
C VAL A 127 -0.25 5.70 5.88
N ALA A 128 0.21 5.31 7.07
CA ALA A 128 1.13 6.13 7.87
C ALA A 128 2.47 6.39 7.15
N ARG A 129 3.01 5.39 6.44
CA ARG A 129 4.24 5.55 5.65
C ARG A 129 4.05 6.54 4.49
N LEU A 130 2.94 6.45 3.76
CA LEU A 130 2.62 7.36 2.64
C LEU A 130 2.35 8.80 3.13
N ASP A 131 1.65 8.94 4.25
CA ASP A 131 1.41 10.25 4.90
C ASP A 131 2.73 10.89 5.36
N ALA A 132 3.61 10.12 6.02
CA ALA A 132 4.93 10.59 6.43
C ALA A 132 5.81 11.00 5.24
N HIS A 133 5.78 10.23 4.15
CA HIS A 133 6.51 10.55 2.91
C HIS A 133 6.09 11.92 2.36
N THR A 134 4.78 12.19 2.36
CA THR A 134 4.26 13.48 1.88
C THR A 134 4.72 14.64 2.78
N LYS A 135 4.63 14.47 4.10
CA LYS A 135 5.02 15.50 5.08
C LYS A 135 6.51 15.83 5.05
N GLN A 136 7.37 14.84 4.85
CA GLN A 136 8.82 15.05 4.81
C GLN A 136 9.28 15.94 3.64
N GLN A 137 8.58 15.89 2.50
CA GLN A 137 8.96 16.68 1.31
C GLN A 137 8.28 18.05 1.23
N LEU A 138 7.18 18.27 1.98
CA LEU A 138 6.53 19.58 2.11
C LEU A 138 7.16 20.49 3.18
N MET A 139 8.07 19.95 4.02
CA MET A 139 8.79 20.70 5.06
C MET A 139 10.21 21.14 4.62
N VAL A 140 10.49 21.12 3.31
CA VAL A 140 11.70 21.66 2.69
C VAL A 140 11.34 22.95 1.96
#